data_AF-A0A0A9ED88-F1
#
_entry.id   AF-A0A0A9ED88-F1
#
_cell.length_a   1.000
_cell.length_b   1.000
_cell.length_c   1.000
_cell.angle_alpha   90.00
_cell.angle_beta   90.00
_cell.angle_gamma   90.00
#
_symmetry.space_group_name_H-M   'P 1'
#
loop_
_entity.id
_entity.type
_entity.pdbx_description
1 polymer ?
#
loop_
_entity_poly.entity_id
_entity_poly.type
_entity_poly.pdbx_seq_one_letter_code
_entity_poly.pdbx_strand_id
1 'polypeptide(L)' 'MDVMQTSDSSHHGIVENSPYRIPYDRHAEGGQLGNSWYFSRKEIEENSLSRRDGIDLKKESYLRKSYCTFLQDLGMRLKV' A
#
# COMPACT_ATOMS: atom_id res chain seq x y z
N MET A 1 -27.27 -22.46 18.82
CA MET A 1 -25.82 -22.27 19.01
C MET A 1 -25.18 -22.83 17.77
N ASP A 2 -25.20 -22.03 16.71
CA ASP A 2 -24.82 -22.49 15.37
C ASP A 2 -23.32 -22.33 15.23
N VAL A 3 -22.64 -23.48 15.16
CA VAL A 3 -21.21 -23.61 14.89
C VAL A 3 -20.98 -23.19 13.45
N MET A 4 -20.38 -22.01 13.26
CA MET A 4 -19.92 -21.56 11.96
C MET A 4 -18.47 -22.00 11.78
N GLN A 5 -18.28 -23.21 11.26
CA GLN A 5 -17.02 -23.63 10.65
C GLN A 5 -16.82 -22.80 9.37
N THR A 6 -15.73 -22.04 9.30
CA THR A 6 -15.24 -21.51 8.02
C THR A 6 -14.01 -22.30 7.63
N SER A 7 -14.28 -23.29 6.79
CA SER A 7 -13.32 -24.14 6.12
C SER A 7 -12.57 -23.34 5.05
N ASP A 8 -11.25 -23.41 5.16
CA ASP A 8 -10.28 -23.67 4.10
C ASP A 8 -9.96 -22.60 3.03
N SER A 9 -8.64 -22.40 2.90
CA SER A 9 -7.85 -22.00 1.73
C SER A 9 -8.56 -21.23 0.61
N SER A 10 -8.36 -19.90 0.57
CA SER A 10 -8.39 -19.18 -0.71
C SER A 10 -6.98 -19.11 -1.26
N HIS A 11 -6.69 -20.12 -2.09
CA HIS A 11 -5.54 -20.18 -2.96
C HIS A 11 -5.26 -18.82 -3.60
N HIS A 12 -3.99 -18.45 -3.54
CA HIS A 12 -3.40 -17.39 -4.33
C HIS A 12 -3.66 -17.70 -5.82
N GLY A 13 -4.73 -17.13 -6.35
CA GLY A 13 -5.09 -17.22 -7.76
C GLY A 13 -4.14 -16.35 -8.56
N ILE A 14 -2.93 -16.86 -8.77
CA ILE A 14 -2.03 -16.34 -9.78
C ILE A 14 -2.69 -16.61 -11.13
N VAL A 15 -3.45 -15.64 -11.65
CA VAL A 15 -3.94 -15.67 -13.02
C VAL A 15 -2.72 -15.49 -13.93
N GLU A 16 -2.32 -16.58 -14.58
CA GLU A 16 -1.12 -16.63 -15.41
C GLU A 16 -1.20 -15.81 -16.69
N ASN A 17 -2.39 -15.36 -17.05
CA ASN A 17 -2.67 -14.71 -18.33
C ASN A 17 -3.18 -13.27 -18.23
N SER A 18 -2.97 -12.58 -17.09
CA SER A 18 -3.35 -11.17 -16.98
C SER A 18 -2.32 -10.28 -17.69
N PRO A 19 -2.72 -9.39 -18.62
CA PRO A 19 -1.81 -8.43 -19.25
C PRO A 19 -1.23 -7.41 -18.25
N TYR A 20 -1.65 -7.47 -16.99
CA TYR A 20 -1.13 -6.69 -15.87
C TYR A 20 -0.11 -7.44 -14.99
N ARG A 21 0.48 -8.56 -15.46
CA ARG A 21 1.67 -9.12 -14.81
C ARG A 21 2.86 -8.17 -15.01
N ILE A 22 2.98 -7.19 -14.12
CA ILE A 22 4.25 -6.51 -13.88
C ILE A 22 5.21 -7.61 -13.34
N PRO A 23 6.37 -7.86 -13.97
CA PRO A 23 7.31 -8.83 -13.46
C PRO A 23 7.97 -8.24 -12.21
N TYR A 24 7.43 -8.57 -11.04
CA TYR A 24 7.93 -8.11 -9.72
C TYR A 24 9.20 -8.83 -9.26
N ASP A 25 9.99 -9.38 -10.19
CA ASP A 25 11.23 -10.09 -9.88
C ASP A 25 12.45 -9.35 -10.45
N ARG A 26 12.43 -8.02 -10.38
CA ARG A 26 13.65 -7.23 -10.50
C ARG A 26 14.18 -7.03 -9.08
N HIS A 27 15.22 -7.79 -8.76
CA HIS A 27 16.16 -7.45 -7.70
C HIS A 27 16.34 -5.93 -7.67
N ALA A 28 15.92 -5.30 -6.58
CA ALA A 28 16.08 -3.87 -6.36
C ALA A 28 17.54 -3.54 -6.04
N GLU A 29 18.43 -3.81 -6.97
CA GLU A 29 19.71 -3.11 -7.04
C GLU A 29 19.51 -1.84 -7.87
N GLY A 30 19.70 -0.69 -7.22
CA GLY A 30 20.02 0.55 -7.92
C GLY A 30 18.88 1.21 -8.73
N GLY A 31 18.08 2.03 -8.05
CA GLY A 31 17.80 3.37 -8.57
C GLY A 31 16.74 3.57 -9.67
N GLN A 32 15.87 2.61 -9.98
CA GLN A 32 14.74 2.84 -10.92
C GLN A 32 13.38 2.70 -10.23
N LEU A 33 13.03 3.67 -9.38
CA LEU A 33 11.65 3.99 -8.97
C LEU A 33 10.89 4.75 -10.09
N GLY A 34 11.35 4.66 -11.34
CA GLY A 34 10.81 5.44 -12.45
C GLY A 34 9.60 4.76 -13.06
N ASN A 35 8.43 5.40 -12.93
CA ASN A 35 7.21 5.24 -13.74
C ASN A 35 6.03 4.47 -13.13
N SER A 36 6.09 3.95 -11.90
CA SER A 36 4.94 3.30 -11.25
C SER A 36 4.48 4.05 -10.00
N TRP A 37 3.18 4.37 -9.95
CA TRP A 37 2.50 4.85 -8.74
C TRP A 37 1.90 3.71 -7.90
N TYR A 38 2.00 2.48 -8.39
CA TYR A 38 1.48 1.29 -7.71
C TYR A 38 2.63 0.48 -7.15
N PHE A 39 2.47 0.09 -5.89
CA PHE A 39 3.44 -0.67 -5.11
C PHE A 39 2.77 -1.90 -4.53
N SER A 40 3.54 -2.97 -4.35
CA SER A 40 3.05 -4.13 -3.61
C SER A 40 2.81 -3.77 -2.14
N ARG A 41 1.98 -4.58 -1.47
CA ARG A 41 1.74 -4.44 -0.03
C ARG A 41 3.04 -4.49 0.77
N LYS A 42 3.94 -5.42 0.42
CA LYS A 42 5.24 -5.58 1.07
C LYS A 42 6.10 -4.33 0.94
N GLU A 43 6.16 -3.73 -0.24
CA GLU A 43 6.92 -2.48 -0.44
C GLU A 43 6.35 -1.33 0.40
N ILE A 44 5.03 -1.21 0.50
CA ILE A 44 4.38 -0.17 1.31
C ILE A 44 4.59 -0.40 2.81
N GLU A 45 4.50 -1.65 3.28
CA GLU A 45 4.56 -1.98 4.69
C GLU A 45 5.99 -2.09 5.24
N GLU A 46 6.96 -2.47 4.40
CA GLU A 46 8.34 -2.76 4.84
C GLU A 46 9.36 -1.76 4.27
N ASN A 47 9.16 -1.26 3.05
CA ASN A 47 10.17 -0.51 2.30
C ASN A 47 9.78 0.96 2.02
N SER A 48 8.78 1.51 2.70
CA SER A 48 8.44 2.93 2.57
C SER A 48 9.61 3.82 3.02
N LEU A 49 9.73 5.02 2.44
CA LEU A 49 10.75 5.99 2.88
C LEU A 49 10.61 6.31 4.37
N SER A 50 9.39 6.46 4.86
CA SER A 50 9.09 6.66 6.28
C SER A 50 9.67 5.57 7.19
N ARG A 51 9.80 4.34 6.69
CA ARG A 51 10.35 3.23 7.47
C ARG A 51 11.86 3.38 7.68
N ARG A 52 12.58 4.02 6.75
CA ARG A 52 13.99 4.40 6.94
C ARG A 52 14.17 5.45 8.03
N ASP A 53 13.16 6.28 8.25
CA ASP A 53 13.13 7.30 9.30
C ASP A 53 12.58 6.78 10.65
N GLY A 54 12.37 5.47 10.78
CA GLY A 54 11.88 4.84 12.01
C GLY A 54 10.39 5.10 12.31
N ILE A 55 9.62 5.55 11.33
CA ILE A 55 8.16 5.71 11.46
C ILE A 55 7.53 4.35 11.18
N ASP A 56 6.77 3.80 12.13
CA ASP A 56 6.05 2.52 11.96
C ASP A 56 4.80 2.65 11.07
N LEU A 57 4.20 1.51 10.70
CA LEU A 57 3.05 1.45 9.80
C LEU A 57 1.84 2.22 10.33
N LYS A 58 1.61 2.15 11.65
CA LYS A 58 0.46 2.75 12.31
C LYS A 58 0.60 4.27 12.34
N LYS A 59 1.79 4.78 12.70
CA LYS A 59 2.13 6.20 12.71
C LYS A 59 2.11 6.77 11.30
N GLU A 60 2.69 6.08 10.33
CA GLU A 60 2.66 6.49 8.92
C GLU A 60 1.21 6.58 8.39
N SER A 61 0.37 5.59 8.72
CA SER A 61 -1.04 5.57 8.33
C SER A 61 -1.85 6.69 8.99
N TYR A 62 -1.58 6.98 10.26
CA TYR A 62 -2.18 8.10 10.96
C TYR A 62 -1.81 9.44 10.32
N LEU A 63 -0.52 9.65 10.02
CA LEU A 63 -0.04 10.87 9.37
C LEU A 63 -0.71 11.07 8.01
N ARG A 64 -0.77 10.03 7.17
CA ARG A 64 -1.46 10.09 5.87
C ARG A 64 -2.93 10.50 6.01
N LYS A 65 -3.65 9.91 6.96
CA LYS A 65 -5.06 10.28 7.24
C LYS A 65 -5.18 11.72 7.72
N SER A 66 -4.36 12.12 8.69
CA SER A 66 -4.40 13.47 9.27
C SER A 66 -4.11 14.56 8.24
N TYR A 67 -3.19 14.30 7.31
CA TYR A 67 -2.86 15.24 6.23
C TYR A 67 -4.01 15.40 5.25
N CYS A 68 -4.67 14.30 4.86
CA CYS A 68 -5.88 14.38 4.03
C CYS A 68 -6.98 15.21 4.70
N THR A 69 -7.21 15.02 6.00
CA THR A 69 -8.17 15.84 6.76
C THR A 69 -7.76 17.31 6.79
N PHE A 70 -6.49 17.62 7.04
CA PHE A 70 -5.99 18.99 6.99
C PHE A 70 -6.22 19.65 5.62
N LEU A 71 -5.94 18.94 4.52
CA LEU A 71 -6.18 19.46 3.17
C LEU A 71 -7.68 19.69 2.90
N GLN A 72 -8.54 18.80 3.37
CA GLN A 72 -10.00 18.98 3.26
C GLN A 72 -10.47 20.23 4.00
N ASP A 73 -10.07 20.37 5.26
CA ASP A 73 -10.41 21.54 6.09
C ASP A 73 -9.87 22.84 5.47
N LEU A 74 -8.64 22.81 4.96
CA LEU A 74 -8.03 23.93 4.26
C LEU A 74 -8.83 24.30 3.00
N GLY A 75 -9.23 23.31 2.20
CA GLY A 75 -10.05 23.53 1.00
C GLY A 75 -11.39 24.16 1.32
N MET A 76 -12.07 23.70 2.38
CA MET A 76 -13.33 24.29 2.84
C MET A 76 -13.17 25.76 3.25
N ARG A 77 -12.08 26.10 3.95
CA ARG A 77 -11.80 27.48 4.37
C ARG A 77 -11.48 28.39 3.18
N LEU A 78 -10.79 27.86 2.17
CA LEU A 78 -10.45 28.59 0.95
C LEU A 78 -11.60 28.65 -0.07
N LYS A 79 -12.65 27.84 0.10
CA LYS A 79 -13.80 27.74 -0.82
C LYS A 79 -13.40 27.35 -2.25
N VAL A 80 -12.48 26.38 -2.36
CA VAL A 80 -12.04 25.81 -3.64
C VAL A 80 -12.92 24.64 -4.08
#